data_AF-A0A7Z9YUX9-F1
#
_entry.id   AF-A0A7Z9YUX9-F1
#
_cell.length_a   1.000
_cell.length_b   1.000
_cell.length_c   1.000
_cell.angle_alpha   90.00
_cell.angle_beta   90.00
_cell.angle_gamma   90.00
#
_symmetry.space_group_name_H-M   'P 1'
#
loop_
_entity.id
_entity.type
_entity.pdbx_description
1 polymer ?
#
loop_
_entity_poly.entity_id
_entity_poly.type
_entity_poly.pdbx_seq_one_letter_code
_entity_poly.pdbx_strand_id
1 'polypeptide(L)'
;MKKRSGTFYLLMVPVLLWLVVLIVIPHLDMFFRSFRFENDDGLMVFSLNNYLSFFEDKIYWLTFVQTALYSIGVTFLAFVVTFPVAFYLTKV
;
A
#
# COMPACT_ATOMS: atom_id res chain seq x y z
N MET A 1 -5.81 -30.70 -30.68
CA MET A 1 -5.93 -30.16 -29.30
C MET A 1 -5.33 -28.75 -29.23
N LYS A 2 -6.09 -27.70 -29.56
CA LYS A 2 -5.59 -26.32 -29.52
C LYS A 2 -6.76 -25.34 -29.42
N LYS A 3 -7.06 -24.86 -28.20
CA LYS A 3 -7.81 -23.63 -27.83
C LYS A 3 -8.20 -23.70 -26.34
N ARG A 4 -7.24 -23.51 -25.44
CA ARG A 4 -7.49 -23.24 -24.00
C ARG A 4 -7.16 -21.81 -23.57
N SER A 5 -6.60 -20.99 -24.47
CA SER A 5 -6.15 -19.63 -24.17
C SER A 5 -7.30 -18.65 -23.92
N GLY A 6 -8.42 -18.77 -24.66
CA GLY A 6 -9.56 -17.85 -24.51
C GLY A 6 -10.27 -17.94 -23.15
N THR A 7 -10.39 -19.15 -22.58
CA THR A 7 -11.02 -19.36 -21.27
C THR A 7 -10.21 -18.72 -20.14
N PHE A 8 -8.88 -18.74 -20.23
CA PHE A 8 -8.00 -18.10 -19.25
C PHE A 8 -8.24 -16.59 -19.17
N TYR A 9 -8.26 -15.90 -20.32
CA TYR A 9 -8.55 -14.47 -20.34
C TYR A 9 -9.98 -14.17 -19.89
N LEU A 10 -10.96 -14.99 -20.26
CA LEU A 10 -12.35 -14.79 -19.85
C LEU A 10 -12.54 -14.90 -18.33
N LEU A 11 -11.75 -15.76 -17.66
CA LEU A 11 -11.74 -15.86 -16.20
C LEU A 11 -10.91 -14.74 -15.53
N MET A 12 -9.83 -14.26 -16.18
CA MET A 12 -9.00 -13.19 -15.63
C MET A 12 -9.58 -11.80 -15.79
N VAL A 13 -10.24 -11.51 -16.92
CA VAL A 13 -10.84 -10.21 -17.22
C VAL A 13 -11.74 -9.69 -16.09
N PRO A 14 -12.69 -10.46 -15.53
CA PRO A 14 -13.54 -9.94 -14.44
C PRO A 14 -12.73 -9.61 -13.18
N VAL A 15 -11.70 -10.41 -12.84
CA VAL A 15 -10.83 -10.16 -11.68
C VAL A 15 -10.00 -8.90 -11.89
N LEU A 16 -9.38 -8.75 -13.07
CA LEU A 16 -8.58 -7.57 -13.40
C LEU A 16 -9.44 -6.31 -13.49
N LEU A 17 -10.62 -6.41 -14.10
CA LEU A 17 -11.57 -5.29 -14.17
C LEU A 17 -12.00 -4.87 -12.77
N TRP A 18 -12.30 -5.83 -11.89
CA TRP A 18 -12.63 -5.55 -10.49
C TRP A 18 -11.48 -4.85 -9.75
N LEU A 19 -10.25 -5.34 -9.88
CA LEU A 19 -9.06 -4.73 -9.27
C LEU A 19 -8.83 -3.30 -9.80
N VAL A 20 -8.94 -3.10 -11.12
CA VAL A 20 -8.72 -1.79 -11.73
C VAL A 20 -9.80 -0.82 -11.26
N VAL A 21 -11.07 -1.20 -11.35
CA VAL A 21 -12.20 -0.30 -11.04
C VAL A 21 -12.27 0.03 -9.55
N LEU A 22 -12.11 -0.95 -8.66
CA LEU A 22 -12.32 -0.74 -7.23
C LEU A 22 -11.05 -0.41 -6.45
N ILE A 23 -9.87 -0.73 -6.97
CA ILE A 23 -8.61 -0.47 -6.28
C ILE A 23 -7.83 0.61 -7.03
N VAL A 24 -7.48 0.38 -8.30
CA VAL A 24 -6.58 1.29 -9.01
C VAL A 24 -7.19 2.67 -9.20
N ILE A 25 -8.44 2.77 -9.66
CA ILE A 25 -9.12 4.06 -9.89
C ILE A 25 -9.17 4.94 -8.61
N PRO A 26 -9.67 4.48 -7.44
CA PRO A 26 -9.71 5.33 -6.25
C PRO A 26 -8.33 5.69 -5.72
N HIS A 27 -7.33 4.82 -5.86
CA HIS A 27 -5.96 5.16 -5.45
C HIS A 27 -5.32 6.21 -6.37
N LEU A 28 -5.61 6.16 -7.67
CA LEU A 28 -5.19 7.21 -8.60
C LEU A 28 -5.89 8.54 -8.28
N ASP A 29 -7.18 8.52 -7.95
CA ASP A 29 -7.89 9.74 -7.52
C ASP A 29 -7.27 10.33 -6.25
N MET A 30 -6.99 9.50 -5.24
CA MET A 30 -6.26 9.94 -4.03
C MET A 30 -4.88 10.50 -4.37
N PHE A 31 -4.15 9.86 -5.28
CA PHE A 31 -2.84 10.33 -5.74
C PHE A 31 -2.92 11.69 -6.43
N PHE A 32 -3.93 11.94 -7.28
CA PHE A 32 -4.07 13.27 -7.89
C PHE A 32 -4.52 14.32 -6.89
N ARG A 33 -5.36 13.95 -5.91
CA ARG A 33 -5.83 14.86 -4.86
C ARG A 33 -4.73 15.24 -3.86
N SER A 34 -3.75 14.37 -3.60
CA SER A 34 -2.66 14.69 -2.67
C SER A 34 -1.78 15.86 -3.14
N PHE A 35 -1.72 16.12 -4.45
CA PHE A 35 -1.05 17.28 -5.03
C PHE A 35 -1.93 18.54 -5.11
N ARG A 36 -3.21 18.46 -4.76
CA ARG A 36 -4.10 19.62 -4.77
C ARG A 36 -4.18 20.20 -3.36
N PHE A 37 -3.95 21.49 -3.24
CA PHE A 37 -4.07 22.25 -2.00
C PHE A 37 -5.07 23.38 -2.24
N GLU A 38 -5.98 23.57 -1.29
CA GLU A 38 -6.90 24.69 -1.29
C GLU A 38 -6.17 25.89 -0.69
N ASN A 39 -5.94 26.93 -1.48
CA ASN A 39 -5.32 28.16 -0.98
C ASN A 39 -6.33 28.98 -0.17
N ASP A 40 -5.87 30.07 0.46
CA ASP A 40 -6.71 30.94 1.30
C ASP A 40 -7.90 31.57 0.53
N ASP A 41 -7.82 31.62 -0.80
CA ASP A 41 -8.88 32.11 -1.69
C ASP A 41 -9.87 31.01 -2.14
N GLY A 42 -9.72 29.77 -1.66
CA GLY A 42 -10.56 28.62 -2.03
C GLY A 42 -10.25 28.02 -3.41
N LEU A 43 -9.15 28.43 -4.05
CA LEU A 43 -8.70 27.91 -5.32
C LEU A 43 -7.84 26.66 -5.13
N MET A 44 -8.17 25.61 -5.87
CA MET A 44 -7.38 24.38 -5.89
C MET A 44 -6.12 24.57 -6.72
N VAL A 45 -4.99 24.72 -6.05
CA VAL A 45 -3.66 24.89 -6.66
C VAL A 45 -2.83 23.61 -6.53
N PHE A 46 -1.92 23.40 -7.47
CA PHE A 46 -0.93 22.33 -7.35
C PHE A 46 0.09 22.70 -6.26
N SER A 47 0.29 21.84 -5.27
CA SER A 47 1.21 22.07 -4.16
C SER A 47 1.74 20.77 -3.54
N LEU A 48 2.93 20.85 -2.95
CA LEU A 48 3.53 19.78 -2.14
C LEU A 48 3.36 20.02 -0.64
N ASN A 49 2.65 21.08 -0.22
CA ASN A 49 2.47 21.44 1.19
C ASN A 49 1.79 20.33 2.00
N ASN A 50 0.87 19.57 1.40
CA ASN A 50 0.24 18.41 2.02
C ASN A 50 1.28 17.36 2.46
N TYR A 51 2.36 17.19 1.70
CA TYR A 51 3.45 16.27 2.02
C TYR A 51 4.42 16.86 3.06
N LEU A 52 4.69 18.16 3.00
CA LEU A 52 5.55 18.82 3.99
C LEU A 52 4.92 18.80 5.39
N SER A 53 3.60 18.98 5.46
CA SER A 53 2.83 18.93 6.71
C SER A 53 3.03 17.63 7.49
N PHE A 54 3.31 16.51 6.80
CA PHE A 54 3.63 15.23 7.45
C PHE A 54 4.92 15.27 8.28
N PHE A 55 5.94 15.99 7.81
CA PHE A 55 7.23 16.10 8.50
C PHE A 55 7.25 17.21 9.55
N GLU A 56 6.40 18.23 9.39
CA GLU A 56 6.28 19.35 10.32
C GLU A 56 5.42 19.00 11.54
N ASP A 57 4.34 18.24 11.34
CA ASP A 57 3.50 17.81 12.45
C ASP A 57 4.13 16.66 13.24
N LYS A 58 4.50 16.96 14.48
CA LYS A 58 5.09 16.01 15.42
C LYS A 58 4.22 14.76 15.60
N ILE A 59 2.89 14.89 15.60
CA ILE A 59 1.99 13.75 15.84
C ILE A 59 2.04 12.78 14.66
N TYR A 60 2.04 13.30 13.43
CA TYR A 60 2.13 12.48 12.22
C TYR A 60 3.44 11.71 12.15
N TRP A 61 4.56 12.41 12.33
CA TRP A 61 5.88 11.80 12.32
C TRP A 61 6.07 10.76 13.43
N LEU A 62 5.68 11.07 14.66
CA LEU A 62 5.81 10.12 15.79
C LEU A 62 4.98 8.86 15.57
N THR A 63 3.74 9.00 15.10
CA THR A 63 2.86 7.84 14.86
C THR A 63 3.43 6.95 13.76
N PHE A 64 3.98 7.54 12.69
CA PHE A 64 4.64 6.81 11.61
C PHE A 64 5.86 6.03 12.12
N VAL A 65 6.76 6.68 12.86
CA VAL A 65 7.97 6.01 13.39
C VAL A 65 7.61 4.90 14.39
N GLN A 66 6.63 5.12 15.27
CA GLN A 66 6.20 4.09 16.23
C GLN A 66 5.68 2.84 15.52
N THR A 67 4.78 3.00 14.56
CA THR A 67 4.22 1.87 13.80
C THR A 67 5.27 1.18 12.93
N ALA A 68 6.21 1.93 12.35
CA ALA A 68 7.34 1.37 11.62
C ALA A 68 8.25 0.53 12.52
N LEU A 69 8.61 1.05 13.70
CA LEU A 69 9.44 0.33 14.68
C LEU A 69 8.75 -0.94 15.17
N TYR A 70 7.45 -0.89 15.44
CA TYR A 70 6.69 -2.09 15.82
C TYR A 70 6.68 -3.13 14.70
N SER A 71 6.46 -2.71 13.45
CA SER A 71 6.45 -3.63 12.30
C SER A 71 7.80 -4.29 12.07
N ILE A 72 8.89 -3.52 12.17
CA ILE A 72 10.26 -4.04 12.08
C ILE A 72 10.53 -5.01 13.23
N GLY A 73 10.19 -4.63 14.46
CA GLY A 73 10.37 -5.47 15.65
C GLY A 73 9.62 -6.79 15.54
N VAL A 74 8.34 -6.75 15.16
CA VAL A 74 7.52 -7.95 14.95
C VAL A 74 8.09 -8.83 13.83
N THR A 75 8.50 -8.23 12.71
CA THR A 75 9.09 -8.99 11.59
C THR A 75 10.38 -9.69 12.01
N PHE A 76 11.24 -8.98 12.76
CA PHE A 76 12.48 -9.55 13.28
C PHE A 76 12.22 -10.69 14.26
N LEU A 77 11.32 -10.50 15.22
CA LEU A 77 10.95 -11.55 16.17
C LEU A 77 10.33 -12.76 15.47
N ALA A 78 9.43 -12.53 14.51
CA ALA A 78 8.84 -13.60 13.71
C ALA A 78 9.91 -14.37 12.94
N PHE A 79 10.92 -13.70 12.38
CA PHE A 79 12.04 -14.35 11.74
C PHE A 79 12.86 -15.20 12.74
N VAL A 80 13.28 -14.61 13.86
CA VAL A 80 14.10 -15.31 14.87
C VAL A 80 13.38 -16.51 15.49
N VAL A 81 12.06 -16.45 15.66
CA VAL A 81 11.29 -17.54 16.28
C VAL A 81 10.80 -18.55 15.23
N THR A 82 10.17 -18.09 14.16
CA THR A 82 9.55 -18.99 13.17
C THR A 82 10.59 -19.71 12.32
N PHE A 83 11.74 -19.08 12.02
CA PHE A 83 12.77 -19.70 11.18
C PHE A 83 13.38 -20.96 11.84
N PRO A 84 13.81 -20.95 13.11
CA PRO A 84 14.23 -22.17 13.78
C PRO A 84 13.12 -23.21 13.87
N VAL A 85 11.89 -22.81 14.20
CA VAL A 85 10.75 -23.73 14.28
C VAL A 85 10.52 -24.44 12.94
N ALA A 86 10.52 -23.71 11.83
CA ALA A 86 10.42 -24.28 10.49
C ALA A 86 11.58 -25.23 10.18
N PHE A 87 12.81 -24.84 10.53
CA PHE A 87 13.98 -25.71 10.35
C PHE A 87 13.87 -27.02 11.14
N TYR A 88 13.44 -26.96 12.40
CA TYR A 88 13.20 -28.15 13.21
C TYR A 88 12.09 -29.02 12.64
N LEU A 89 10.99 -28.44 12.18
CA LEU A 89 9.88 -29.18 11.55
C LEU A 89 10.30 -29.93 10.30
N THR A 90 11.19 -29.35 9.47
CA THR A 90 11.68 -30.01 8.24
C THR A 90 12.76 -31.07 8.50
N LYS A 91 13.37 -31.06 9.68
CA LYS A 91 14.47 -31.97 10.02
C LYS A 91 13.96 -33.25 10.71
N VAL A 92 12.71 -33.28 11.15
CA VAL A 92 11.96 -34.48 11.58
C VAL A 92 11.36 -35.15 10.35
#